data_AF-A0A5A5TXG9-F1
#
_entry.id   AF-A0A5A5TXG9-F1
#
_cell.length_a   1.000
_cell.length_b   1.000
_cell.length_c   1.000
_cell.angle_alpha   90.00
_cell.angle_beta   90.00
_cell.angle_gamma   90.00
#
_symmetry.space_group_name_H-M   'P 1'
#
loop_
_entity.id
_entity.type
_entity.pdbx_description
1 polymer ?
#
loop_
_entity_poly.entity_id
_entity_poly.type
_entity_poly.pdbx_seq_one_letter_code
_entity_poly.pdbx_strand_id
1 'polypeptide(L)'
;MPNPIFASKAAWHSYYTYNNFWWGTRYYFTSNAAVNQLVNECNNYAAALTVGAAVGGYFTVGTAALLGGLGDAYFTKVANDLNYYNSTHSQNQVYMDMNGAGAYDMHVLN
;
A
#
# COMPACT_ATOMS: atom_id res chain seq x y z
N MET A 1 32.28 9.87 -11.07
CA MET A 1 30.99 9.81 -10.36
C MET A 1 29.89 9.74 -11.41
N PRO A 2 29.18 8.62 -11.59
CA PRO A 2 28.09 8.58 -12.55
C PRO A 2 26.77 8.91 -11.87
N ASN A 3 26.14 9.97 -12.38
CA ASN A 3 24.75 10.33 -12.16
C ASN A 3 23.90 9.50 -13.15
N PRO A 4 22.90 8.71 -12.72
CA PRO A 4 21.86 8.25 -13.63
C PRO A 4 20.57 9.04 -13.39
N ILE A 5 20.42 10.15 -14.14
CA ILE A 5 19.14 10.88 -14.33
C ILE A 5 18.37 10.24 -15.50
N PHE A 6 18.37 8.91 -15.60
CA PHE A 6 17.61 8.22 -16.64
C PHE A 6 16.79 7.13 -15.97
N ALA A 7 15.51 7.46 -15.82
CA ALA A 7 14.37 6.56 -15.71
C ALA A 7 14.75 5.08 -15.86
N SER A 8 15.20 4.45 -14.77
CA SER A 8 14.98 3.02 -14.66
C SER A 8 13.48 2.90 -14.48
N LYS A 9 12.81 2.34 -15.47
CA LYS A 9 11.50 1.71 -15.31
C LYS A 9 11.59 0.98 -13.97
N ALA A 10 11.01 1.54 -12.89
CA ALA A 10 11.39 1.16 -11.52
C ALA A 10 11.37 -0.37 -11.48
N ALA A 11 12.51 -0.98 -11.12
CA ALA A 11 12.70 -2.42 -11.31
C ALA A 11 11.44 -3.12 -10.81
N TRP A 12 10.83 -3.94 -11.66
CA TRP A 12 9.55 -4.59 -11.36
C TRP A 12 9.81 -5.52 -10.18
N HIS A 13 9.58 -5.01 -8.98
CA HIS A 13 9.81 -5.74 -7.75
C HIS A 13 8.55 -6.51 -7.45
N SER A 14 8.71 -7.75 -6.99
CA SER A 14 7.60 -8.58 -6.54
C SER A 14 6.97 -8.08 -5.23
N TYR A 15 7.58 -7.07 -4.61
CA TYR A 15 7.16 -6.46 -3.36
C TYR A 15 6.88 -4.97 -3.52
N TYR A 16 5.96 -4.44 -2.72
CA TYR A 16 5.70 -3.00 -2.66
C TYR A 16 6.82 -2.31 -1.89
N THR A 17 7.12 -1.06 -2.26
CA THR A 17 8.01 -0.19 -1.49
C THR A 17 7.21 0.95 -0.88
N TYR A 18 7.75 1.62 0.14
CA TYR A 18 7.06 2.74 0.77
C TYR A 18 8.05 3.85 1.16
N ASN A 19 7.56 5.08 1.19
CA ASN A 19 8.26 6.24 1.73
C ASN A 19 7.36 6.99 2.71
N ASN A 20 7.92 7.35 3.86
CA ASN A 20 7.23 8.14 4.87
C ASN A 20 7.50 9.63 4.66
N PHE A 21 6.42 10.40 4.65
CA PHE A 21 6.38 11.85 4.52
C PHE A 21 5.72 12.47 5.76
N TRP A 22 5.89 13.76 5.95
CA TRP A 22 5.29 14.48 7.08
C TRP A 22 3.75 14.46 7.07
N TRP A 23 3.13 14.28 5.89
CA TRP A 23 1.68 14.19 5.71
C TRP A 23 1.14 12.74 5.75
N GLY A 24 1.99 11.72 5.71
CA GLY A 24 1.56 10.34 5.57
C GLY A 24 2.61 9.41 4.96
N THR A 25 2.17 8.27 4.46
CA THR A 25 3.01 7.24 3.82
C THR A 25 2.55 7.02 2.38
N ARG A 26 3.50 7.03 1.43
CA ARG A 26 3.28 6.64 0.04
C ARG A 26 3.77 5.22 -0.18
N TYR A 27 2.90 4.34 -0.67
CA TYR A 27 3.21 2.99 -1.12
C TYR A 27 3.37 2.98 -2.63
N TYR A 28 4.40 2.34 -3.15
CA TYR A 28 4.66 2.21 -4.58
C TYR A 28 4.54 0.75 -5.01
N PHE A 29 3.76 0.52 -6.06
CA PHE A 29 3.51 -0.77 -6.65
C PHE A 29 4.10 -0.78 -8.06
N THR A 30 5.24 -1.44 -8.20
CA THR A 30 5.94 -1.54 -9.47
C THR A 30 5.52 -2.78 -10.27
N SER A 31 4.69 -3.66 -9.71
CA SER A 31 4.17 -4.86 -10.37
C SER A 31 2.84 -5.34 -9.77
N ASN A 32 2.12 -6.18 -10.52
CA ASN A 32 0.92 -6.88 -10.03
C ASN A 32 1.20 -7.73 -8.78
N ALA A 33 2.42 -8.28 -8.66
CA ALA A 33 2.81 -9.07 -7.50
C ALA A 33 2.93 -8.20 -6.24
N ALA A 34 3.45 -6.98 -6.37
CA ALA A 34 3.52 -6.01 -5.28
C ALA A 34 2.11 -5.63 -4.77
N VAL A 35 1.15 -5.49 -5.68
CA VAL A 35 -0.27 -5.28 -5.32
C VAL A 35 -0.84 -6.48 -4.59
N ASN A 36 -0.65 -7.69 -5.12
CA ASN A 36 -1.14 -8.91 -4.48
C ASN A 36 -0.56 -9.11 -3.09
N GLN A 37 0.69 -8.72 -2.84
CA GLN A 37 1.28 -8.76 -1.51
C GLN A 37 0.47 -7.90 -0.53
N LEU A 38 0.24 -6.62 -0.85
CA LEU A 38 -0.49 -5.73 0.07
C LEU A 38 -1.96 -6.15 0.23
N VAL A 39 -2.61 -6.62 -0.84
CA VAL A 39 -3.96 -7.18 -0.78
C VAL A 39 -4.04 -8.36 0.19
N ASN A 40 -3.07 -9.28 0.13
CA ASN A 40 -3.00 -10.41 1.05
C ASN A 40 -2.75 -9.98 2.50
N GLU A 41 -1.88 -9.00 2.72
CA GLU A 41 -1.64 -8.41 4.04
C GLU A 41 -2.92 -7.78 4.61
N CYS A 42 -3.61 -6.94 3.83
CA CYS A 42 -4.89 -6.34 4.21
C CYS A 42 -5.96 -7.40 4.55
N ASN A 43 -6.07 -8.47 3.77
CA ASN A 43 -7.02 -9.56 4.05
C ASN A 43 -6.67 -10.32 5.34
N ASN A 44 -5.38 -10.58 5.58
CA ASN A 44 -4.93 -11.18 6.83
C ASN A 44 -5.22 -10.28 8.04
N TYR A 45 -5.13 -8.96 7.88
CA TYR A 45 -5.47 -8.00 8.93
C TYR A 45 -6.95 -7.90 9.20
N ALA A 46 -7.77 -7.87 8.15
CA ALA A 46 -9.21 -7.94 8.29
C ALA A 46 -9.60 -9.20 9.09
N ALA A 47 -9.05 -10.35 8.70
CA ALA A 47 -9.29 -11.62 9.40
C ALA A 47 -8.80 -11.59 10.86
N ALA A 48 -7.62 -11.05 11.13
CA ALA A 48 -7.06 -10.97 12.48
C ALA A 48 -7.88 -10.02 13.39
N LEU A 49 -8.37 -8.89 12.87
CA LEU A 49 -9.28 -7.98 13.58
C LEU A 49 -10.63 -8.63 13.85
N THR A 50 -11.20 -9.35 12.89
CA THR A 50 -12.46 -10.11 13.07
C THR A 50 -12.32 -11.17 14.17
N VAL A 51 -11.14 -11.78 14.32
CA VAL A 51 -10.84 -12.80 15.34
C VAL A 51 -10.44 -12.17 16.70
N GLY A 52 -10.37 -10.84 16.80
CA GLY A 52 -10.00 -10.14 18.03
C GLY A 52 -8.51 -10.25 18.37
N ALA A 53 -7.66 -10.63 17.42
CA ALA A 53 -6.22 -10.64 17.59
C ALA A 53 -5.66 -9.22 17.47
N ALA A 54 -4.77 -8.85 18.38
CA ALA A 54 -4.04 -7.58 18.29
C ALA A 54 -3.15 -7.59 17.05
N VAL A 55 -3.55 -6.87 16.01
CA VAL A 55 -2.79 -6.72 14.78
C VAL A 55 -1.68 -5.69 15.01
N GLY A 56 -0.53 -6.16 15.49
CA GLY A 56 0.68 -5.36 15.63
C GLY A 56 1.53 -5.38 14.35
N GLY A 57 1.69 -4.24 13.69
CA GLY A 57 2.49 -4.07 12.46
C GLY A 57 1.71 -4.47 11.21
N TYR A 58 1.82 -3.83 10.04
CA TYR A 58 3.04 -3.51 9.30
C TYR A 58 2.87 -2.30 8.35
N PHE A 59 2.20 -1.23 8.76
CA PHE A 59 2.52 0.06 8.18
C PHE A 59 3.80 0.57 8.86
N THR A 60 4.93 0.11 8.34
CA THR A 60 6.26 0.32 8.88
C THR A 60 6.55 1.81 9.14
N VAL A 61 6.64 2.13 10.44
CA VAL A 61 7.20 3.36 11.01
C VAL A 61 6.46 4.65 10.59
N GLY A 62 5.26 4.85 11.10
CA GLY A 62 4.60 6.18 11.07
C GLY A 62 3.17 6.21 11.60
N THR A 63 2.48 5.07 11.62
CA THR A 63 1.01 5.04 11.78
C THR A 63 0.54 4.17 12.94
N ALA A 64 1.25 4.19 14.09
CA ALA A 64 0.75 3.58 15.32
C ALA A 64 -0.65 4.09 15.71
N ALA A 65 -1.05 5.28 15.24
CA ALA A 65 -2.37 5.87 15.45
C ALA A 65 -3.51 5.25 14.58
N LEU A 66 -3.21 4.62 13.44
CA LEU A 66 -4.24 3.99 12.59
C LEU A 66 -4.78 2.68 13.19
N LEU A 67 -3.96 1.99 13.98
CA LEU A 67 -4.24 0.66 14.51
C LEU A 67 -5.44 0.62 15.47
N GLY A 68 -5.81 1.76 16.06
CA GLY A 68 -6.95 1.84 17.00
C GLY A 68 -8.28 2.22 16.35
N GLY A 69 -8.29 2.69 15.09
CA GLY A 69 -9.48 3.31 14.48
C GLY A 69 -10.02 2.62 13.24
N LEU A 70 -9.21 1.83 12.54
CA LEU A 70 -9.60 1.23 11.26
C LEU A 70 -10.01 -0.22 11.46
N GLY A 71 -11.29 -0.52 11.19
CA GLY A 71 -11.87 -1.86 11.31
C GLY A 71 -11.51 -2.81 10.14
N ASP A 72 -11.96 -4.05 10.23
CA ASP A 72 -11.80 -5.09 9.20
C ASP A 72 -12.33 -4.67 7.81
N ALA A 73 -13.46 -3.96 7.78
CA ALA A 73 -14.07 -3.43 6.58
C ALA A 73 -13.17 -2.44 5.84
N TYR A 74 -12.35 -1.68 6.57
CA TYR A 74 -11.41 -0.73 5.98
C TYR A 74 -10.32 -1.46 5.18
N PHE A 75 -9.66 -2.45 5.79
CA PHE A 75 -8.60 -3.21 5.12
C PHE A 75 -9.14 -3.99 3.92
N THR A 76 -10.33 -4.58 4.06
CA THR A 76 -11.01 -5.27 2.96
C THR A 76 -11.32 -4.31 1.80
N LYS A 77 -11.76 -3.08 2.11
CA LYS A 77 -12.03 -2.06 1.09
C LYS A 77 -10.76 -1.62 0.37
N VAL A 78 -9.68 -1.32 1.10
CA VAL A 78 -8.38 -0.95 0.50
C VAL A 78 -7.87 -2.04 -0.43
N ALA A 79 -7.93 -3.30 0.00
CA ALA A 79 -7.54 -4.46 -0.81
C ALA A 79 -8.34 -4.54 -2.12
N ASN A 80 -9.67 -4.44 -2.04
CA ASN A 80 -10.54 -4.51 -3.20
C ASN A 80 -10.32 -3.33 -4.17
N ASP A 81 -10.22 -2.11 -3.63
CA ASP A 81 -9.99 -0.90 -4.42
C ASP A 81 -8.62 -0.97 -5.13
N LEU A 82 -7.58 -1.43 -4.44
CA LEU A 82 -6.23 -1.53 -4.99
C LEU A 82 -6.15 -2.60 -6.09
N ASN A 83 -6.78 -3.74 -5.87
CA ASN A 83 -6.85 -4.81 -6.87
C ASN A 83 -7.62 -4.35 -8.12
N TYR A 84 -8.74 -3.64 -7.93
CA TYR A 84 -9.51 -3.06 -9.02
C TYR A 84 -8.69 -1.99 -9.78
N TYR A 85 -8.04 -1.08 -9.07
CA TYR A 85 -7.22 -0.03 -9.68
C TYR A 85 -6.02 -0.60 -10.44
N ASN A 86 -5.38 -1.65 -9.90
CA ASN A 86 -4.33 -2.36 -10.58
C ASN A 86 -4.83 -3.14 -11.81
N SER A 87 -6.02 -3.73 -11.76
CA SER A 87 -6.60 -4.41 -12.93
C SER A 87 -6.85 -3.45 -14.09
N THR A 88 -7.24 -2.21 -13.79
CA THR A 88 -7.48 -1.15 -14.78
C THR A 88 -6.19 -0.48 -15.26
N HIS A 89 -5.11 -0.51 -14.47
CA HIS A 89 -3.81 0.09 -14.79
C HIS A 89 -2.64 -0.91 -14.75
N SER A 90 -2.89 -2.16 -15.14
CA SER A 90 -1.96 -3.30 -14.96
C SER A 90 -0.62 -3.18 -15.69
N GLN A 91 -0.50 -2.23 -16.62
CA GLN A 91 0.72 -1.93 -17.36
C GLN A 91 1.49 -0.73 -16.79
N ASN A 92 0.88 0.02 -15.87
CA ASN A 92 1.45 1.24 -15.30
C ASN A 92 1.86 1.02 -13.85
N GLN A 93 2.77 1.86 -13.37
CA GLN A 93 3.15 1.85 -11.97
C GLN A 93 2.10 2.60 -11.16
N VAL A 94 1.59 1.97 -10.10
CA VAL A 94 0.59 2.57 -9.22
C VAL A 94 1.25 2.98 -7.93
N TYR A 95 0.82 4.09 -7.34
CA TYR A 95 1.16 4.43 -5.96
C TYR A 95 -0.10 4.77 -5.16
N MET A 96 -0.06 4.49 -3.87
CA MET A 96 -1.13 4.79 -2.93
C MET A 96 -0.59 5.71 -1.84
N ASP A 97 -1.22 6.86 -1.68
CA ASP A 97 -0.92 7.81 -0.60
C ASP A 97 -1.89 7.58 0.53
N MET A 98 -1.37 7.34 1.73
CA MET A 98 -2.15 7.16 2.93
C MET A 98 -1.76 8.22 3.96
N ASN A 99 -2.72 8.99 4.47
CA ASN A 99 -2.46 9.98 5.51
C ASN A 99 -2.53 9.37 6.93
N GLY A 100 -2.11 10.15 7.93
CA GLY A 100 -2.15 9.72 9.34
C GLY A 100 -3.56 9.50 9.92
N ALA A 101 -4.62 9.83 9.19
CA ALA A 101 -6.02 9.56 9.56
C ALA A 101 -6.58 8.30 8.87
N GLY A 102 -5.81 7.66 7.98
CA GLY A 102 -6.26 6.51 7.20
C GLY A 102 -7.14 6.87 6.02
N ALA A 103 -7.14 8.12 5.54
CA ALA A 103 -7.60 8.38 4.19
C ALA A 103 -6.52 7.95 3.21
N TYR A 104 -6.92 7.33 2.11
CA TYR A 104 -6.01 6.90 1.05
C TYR A 104 -6.50 7.33 -0.32
N ASP A 105 -5.56 7.64 -1.21
CA ASP A 105 -5.79 7.93 -2.62
C ASP A 105 -4.82 7.13 -3.49
N MET A 106 -5.27 6.71 -4.68
CA MET A 106 -4.50 5.90 -5.62
C MET A 106 -4.24 6.68 -6.91
N HIS A 107 -3.02 6.57 -7.40
CA HIS A 107 -2.55 7.32 -8.55
C HIS A 107 -1.66 6.47 -9.43
N VAL A 108 -1.68 6.74 -10.73
CA VAL A 108 -0.75 6.17 -11.69
C VAL A 108 0.46 7.08 -11.83
N LEU A 109 1.65 6.48 -11.82
CA LEU A 109 2.89 7.10 -12.25
C LEU A 109 3.01 6.87 -13.77
N ASN A 110 2.68 7.90 -14.56
CA ASN A 110 2.86 7.93 -16.01
C ASN A 110 4.28 8.33 -16.39
#